data_AF-B9EV29-F1
#
_entry.id   AF-B9EV29-F1
#
_cell.length_a   1.000
_cell.length_b   1.000
_cell.length_c   1.000
_cell.angle_alpha   90.00
_cell.angle_beta   90.00
_cell.angle_gamma   90.00
#
_symmetry.space_group_name_H-M   'P 1'
#
loop_
_entity.id
_entity.type
_entity.pdbx_description
1 polymer ?
#
loop_
_entity_poly.entity_id
_entity_poly.type
_entity_poly.pdbx_seq_one_letter_code
_entity_poly.pdbx_strand_id
1 'polypeptide(L)'
;MLVGSWSELARSGTLAAGARPNHDRSVFRPRATPSYDASLDEAFTPLDGDGERQINVLTSDESFVGVRLYYIEAADIARLREQARATRVQAVSAYLWKALAAVVGSRDARCRMVWWVDGRRRLTLSSSPELRAAMRSYVGNVTTFAEHVSICRV
;
A
#
# COMPACT_ATOMS: atom_id res chain seq x y z
N MET A 1 7.52 -6.27 -11.62
CA MET A 1 8.24 -5.63 -12.74
C MET A 1 9.63 -6.26 -12.88
N LEU A 2 10.55 -6.06 -11.93
CA LEU A 2 11.90 -6.67 -11.93
C LEU A 2 11.92 -8.21 -12.06
N VAL A 3 11.11 -8.94 -11.28
CA VAL A 3 11.04 -10.41 -11.36
C VAL A 3 10.55 -10.89 -12.75
N GLY A 4 9.61 -10.14 -13.34
CA GLY A 4 9.12 -10.42 -14.70
C GLY A 4 10.20 -10.19 -15.75
N SER A 5 10.92 -9.06 -15.67
CA SER A 5 12.05 -8.76 -16.54
C SER A 5 13.17 -9.81 -16.41
N TRP A 6 13.51 -10.26 -15.20
CA TRP A 6 14.46 -11.35 -15.02
C TRP A 6 13.98 -12.61 -15.74
N SER A 7 12.74 -13.03 -15.50
CA SER A 7 12.17 -14.22 -16.14
C SER A 7 12.18 -14.13 -17.67
N GLU A 8 11.93 -12.95 -18.24
CA GLU A 8 12.08 -12.71 -19.68
C GLU A 8 13.53 -12.88 -20.12
N LEU A 9 14.46 -12.15 -19.50
CA LEU A 9 15.89 -12.22 -19.80
C LEU A 9 16.44 -13.65 -19.72
N ALA A 10 16.03 -14.41 -18.71
CA ALA A 10 16.45 -15.80 -18.53
C ALA A 10 15.94 -16.73 -19.64
N ARG A 11 14.77 -16.44 -20.22
CA ARG A 11 14.17 -17.28 -21.28
C ARG A 11 14.60 -16.88 -22.69
N SER A 12 14.74 -15.59 -22.97
CA SER A 12 14.98 -15.06 -24.31
C SER A 12 16.37 -14.46 -24.52
N GLY A 13 17.17 -14.32 -23.46
CA GLY A 13 18.47 -13.63 -23.49
C GLY A 13 18.38 -12.13 -23.74
N THR A 14 17.17 -11.57 -23.86
CA THR A 14 16.95 -10.17 -24.22
C THR A 14 15.77 -9.57 -23.43
N LEU A 15 15.71 -8.24 -23.37
CA LEU A 15 14.60 -7.51 -22.77
C LEU A 15 13.93 -6.63 -23.82
N ALA A 16 12.61 -6.77 -23.95
CA ALA A 16 11.79 -5.84 -24.69
C ALA A 16 12.01 -4.41 -24.18
N ALA A 17 11.95 -3.41 -25.07
CA ALA A 17 12.23 -2.01 -24.74
C ALA A 17 11.38 -1.50 -23.55
N GLY A 18 10.10 -1.91 -23.46
CA GLY A 18 9.20 -1.56 -22.36
C GLY A 18 9.43 -2.33 -21.06
N ALA A 19 10.20 -3.43 -21.08
CA ALA A 19 10.57 -4.22 -19.92
C ALA A 19 11.90 -3.76 -19.28
N ARG A 20 12.61 -2.85 -19.95
CA ARG A 20 13.86 -2.27 -19.45
C ARG A 20 13.56 -1.42 -18.21
N PRO A 21 14.23 -1.69 -17.07
CA PRO A 21 14.00 -0.93 -15.85
C PRO A 21 14.35 0.54 -16.05
N ASN A 22 13.44 1.43 -15.64
CA ASN A 22 13.67 2.87 -15.64
C ASN A 22 14.15 3.32 -14.25
N HIS A 23 15.40 3.78 -14.18
CA HIS A 23 16.02 4.27 -12.95
C HIS A 23 15.97 5.80 -12.82
N ASP A 24 15.44 6.51 -13.81
CA ASP A 24 15.37 7.97 -13.80
C ASP A 24 14.41 8.46 -12.71
N ARG A 25 14.98 9.07 -11.65
CA ARG A 25 14.23 9.68 -10.55
C ARG A 25 13.69 11.07 -10.90
N SER A 26 14.23 11.72 -11.93
CA SER A 26 13.84 13.06 -12.37
C SER A 26 12.46 13.12 -13.02
N VAL A 27 11.85 11.95 -13.27
CA VAL A 27 10.44 11.80 -13.69
C VAL A 27 9.47 12.38 -12.67
N PHE A 28 9.87 12.45 -11.39
CA PHE A 28 9.11 13.15 -10.35
C PHE A 28 9.62 14.57 -10.23
N ARG A 29 8.86 15.49 -10.82
CA ARG A 29 9.12 16.91 -10.69
C ARG A 29 8.17 17.52 -9.66
N PRO A 30 8.67 18.25 -8.65
CA PRO A 30 7.81 19.00 -7.76
C PRO A 30 7.05 20.07 -8.56
N ARG A 31 5.93 20.53 -8.01
CA ARG A 31 5.17 21.65 -8.59
C ARG A 31 6.03 22.92 -8.62
N ALA A 32 5.95 23.66 -9.72
CA ALA A 32 6.43 25.04 -9.76
C ALA A 32 5.47 25.88 -8.90
N THR A 33 5.99 26.40 -7.78
CA THR A 33 5.24 26.81 -6.58
C THR A 33 4.74 25.61 -5.76
N PRO A 34 5.33 25.37 -4.58
CA PRO A 34 4.83 24.36 -3.64
C PRO A 34 3.39 24.65 -3.23
N SER A 35 2.59 23.61 -3.24
CA SER A 35 1.24 23.57 -2.69
C SER A 35 1.12 22.22 -2.03
N TYR A 36 0.47 22.14 -0.88
CA TYR A 36 0.27 20.91 -0.13
C TYR A 36 -1.13 20.94 0.46
N ASP A 37 -1.74 19.76 0.57
CA ASP A 37 -2.99 19.61 1.30
C ASP A 37 -2.67 19.49 2.80
N ALA A 38 -3.55 20.00 3.67
CA ALA A 38 -3.36 19.92 5.12
C ALA A 38 -3.28 18.46 5.63
N SER A 39 -3.91 17.52 4.92
CA SER A 39 -3.80 16.08 5.22
C SER A 39 -2.39 15.52 5.07
N LEU A 40 -1.46 16.23 4.42
CA LEU A 40 -0.08 15.79 4.32
C LEU A 40 0.61 15.75 5.69
N ASP A 41 0.22 16.63 6.62
CA ASP A 41 0.80 16.67 7.95
C ASP A 41 0.47 15.40 8.75
N GLU A 42 -0.66 14.76 8.47
CA GLU A 42 -1.08 13.50 9.10
C GLU A 42 -0.19 12.31 8.66
N ALA A 43 0.52 12.42 7.54
CA ALA A 43 1.41 11.38 7.03
C ALA A 43 2.76 11.31 7.76
N PHE A 44 3.10 12.34 8.56
CA PHE A 44 4.38 12.43 9.26
C PHE A 44 4.15 12.42 10.78
N THR A 45 5.03 11.71 11.49
CA THR A 45 5.08 11.77 12.95
C THR A 45 6.18 12.74 13.38
N PRO A 46 5.88 13.74 14.22
CA PRO A 46 6.89 14.64 14.76
C PRO A 46 7.99 13.87 15.49
N LEU A 47 9.23 14.31 15.32
CA LEU A 47 10.36 13.80 16.10
C LEU A 47 10.37 14.52 17.46
N ASP A 48 9.75 13.91 18.45
CA ASP A 48 9.76 14.41 19.83
C ASP A 48 11.06 13.97 20.54
N GLY A 49 11.60 14.84 21.39
CA GLY A 49 12.92 14.65 22.02
C GLY A 49 12.99 13.51 23.04
N ASP A 50 11.84 13.07 23.55
CA ASP A 50 11.67 11.91 24.44
C ASP A 50 11.41 10.60 23.69
N GLY A 51 11.15 10.66 22.39
CA GLY A 51 10.88 9.50 21.54
C GLY A 51 9.55 8.81 21.80
N GLU A 52 8.62 9.38 22.56
CA GLU A 52 7.37 8.70 22.95
C GLU A 52 6.50 8.32 21.75
N ARG A 53 6.53 9.11 20.67
CA ARG A 53 5.77 8.84 19.44
C ARG A 53 6.53 7.96 18.44
N GLN A 54 7.77 7.58 18.74
CA GLN A 54 8.60 6.80 17.84
C GLN A 54 8.42 5.31 18.10
N ILE A 55 8.29 4.52 17.02
CA ILE A 55 8.24 3.06 17.13
C ILE A 55 9.66 2.55 17.37
N ASN A 56 9.90 1.96 18.54
CA ASN A 56 11.16 1.27 18.81
C ASN A 56 11.17 -0.09 18.09
N VAL A 57 11.85 -0.15 16.94
CA VAL A 57 11.96 -1.38 16.15
C VAL A 57 12.66 -2.51 16.93
N LEU A 58 13.51 -2.16 17.91
CA LEU A 58 14.24 -3.17 18.71
C LEU A 58 13.32 -3.91 19.70
N THR A 59 12.15 -3.36 20.03
CA THR A 59 11.14 -4.04 20.87
C THR A 59 10.00 -4.64 20.05
N SER A 60 10.14 -4.66 18.71
CA SER A 60 9.08 -5.16 17.83
C SER A 60 8.79 -6.64 18.04
N ASP A 61 9.80 -7.45 18.35
CA ASP A 61 9.67 -8.89 18.63
C ASP A 61 8.80 -9.17 19.86
N GLU A 62 8.86 -8.31 20.89
CA GLU A 62 8.02 -8.42 22.09
C GLU A 62 6.56 -8.04 21.83
N SER A 63 6.31 -7.27 20.78
CA SER A 63 4.98 -6.83 20.34
C SER A 63 4.37 -7.73 19.25
N PHE A 64 5.16 -8.66 18.69
CA PHE A 64 4.75 -9.47 17.55
C PHE A 64 4.12 -10.79 18.01
N VAL A 65 2.80 -10.90 17.86
CA VAL A 65 2.12 -12.21 17.92
C VAL A 65 2.43 -12.93 16.60
N GLY A 66 3.14 -14.06 16.65
CA GLY A 66 3.77 -14.73 15.49
C GLY A 66 2.95 -14.80 14.18
N VAL A 67 3.67 -14.86 13.05
CA VAL A 67 3.07 -14.88 11.70
C VAL A 67 2.20 -16.13 11.51
N ARG A 68 0.92 -15.93 11.21
CA ARG A 68 -0.01 -17.00 10.81
C ARG A 68 -0.44 -16.81 9.37
N LEU A 69 -0.34 -17.88 8.59
CA LEU A 69 -0.83 -17.92 7.22
C LEU A 69 -2.26 -18.47 7.23
N TYR A 70 -3.19 -17.70 6.65
CA TYR A 70 -4.58 -18.10 6.49
C TYR A 70 -4.86 -18.37 5.02
N TYR A 71 -5.51 -19.49 4.76
CA TYR A 71 -6.05 -19.81 3.45
C TYR A 71 -7.53 -19.41 3.39
N ILE A 72 -7.94 -18.75 2.31
CA ILE A 72 -9.34 -18.36 2.08
C ILE A 72 -9.76 -18.94 0.74
N GLU A 73 -10.81 -19.76 0.76
CA GLU A 73 -11.36 -20.40 -0.43
C GLU A 73 -11.87 -19.37 -1.45
N ALA A 74 -11.77 -19.72 -2.73
CA ALA A 74 -12.26 -18.84 -3.80
C ALA A 74 -13.77 -18.58 -3.69
N ALA A 75 -14.54 -19.58 -3.25
CA ALA A 75 -15.97 -19.46 -3.01
C ALA A 75 -16.30 -18.47 -1.88
N ASP A 76 -15.50 -18.47 -0.80
CA ASP A 76 -15.65 -17.50 0.29
C ASP A 76 -15.32 -16.08 -0.15
N ILE A 77 -14.26 -15.90 -0.95
CA ILE A 77 -13.94 -14.60 -1.53
C ILE A 77 -15.09 -14.11 -2.42
N ALA A 78 -15.71 -14.99 -3.22
CA ALA A 78 -16.85 -14.64 -4.06
C ALA A 78 -18.04 -14.19 -3.21
N ARG A 79 -18.40 -14.98 -2.19
CA ARG A 79 -19.48 -14.64 -1.24
C ARG A 79 -19.26 -13.29 -0.55
N LEU A 80 -18.04 -13.04 -0.04
CA LEU A 80 -17.71 -11.77 0.61
C LEU A 80 -17.88 -10.57 -0.34
N ARG A 81 -17.48 -10.72 -1.61
CA ARG A 81 -17.62 -9.65 -2.60
C ARG A 81 -19.06 -9.35 -2.94
N GLU A 82 -19.90 -10.36 -3.05
CA GLU A 82 -21.32 -10.19 -3.32
C GLU A 82 -22.01 -9.48 -2.16
N GLN A 83 -21.73 -9.90 -0.92
CA GLN A 83 -22.26 -9.27 0.29
C GLN A 83 -21.82 -7.81 0.42
N ALA A 84 -20.54 -7.52 0.17
CA ALA A 84 -19.99 -6.16 0.29
C ALA A 84 -20.22 -5.29 -0.96
N ARG A 85 -20.67 -5.88 -2.08
CA ARG A 85 -20.72 -5.25 -3.41
C ARG A 85 -19.41 -4.53 -3.78
N ALA A 86 -18.28 -5.21 -3.56
CA ALA A 86 -16.94 -4.61 -3.65
C ALA A 86 -15.91 -5.49 -4.40
N THR A 87 -14.71 -4.96 -4.61
CA THR A 87 -13.59 -5.74 -5.17
C THR A 87 -13.11 -6.83 -4.20
N ARG A 88 -12.36 -7.84 -4.69
CA ARG A 88 -11.78 -8.91 -3.86
C ARG A 88 -11.01 -8.35 -2.66
N VAL A 89 -10.10 -7.42 -2.93
CA VAL A 89 -9.25 -6.79 -1.91
C VAL A 89 -10.09 -6.04 -0.89
N GLN A 90 -11.05 -5.22 -1.33
CA GLN A 90 -11.91 -4.46 -0.41
C GLN A 90 -12.75 -5.39 0.48
N ALA A 91 -13.39 -6.40 -0.11
CA ALA A 91 -14.26 -7.32 0.62
C ALA A 91 -13.50 -8.15 1.65
N VAL A 92 -12.35 -8.73 1.26
CA VAL A 92 -11.49 -9.48 2.19
C VAL A 92 -10.91 -8.58 3.26
N SER A 93 -10.46 -7.38 2.92
CA SER A 93 -9.94 -6.43 3.91
C SER A 93 -11.01 -6.04 4.92
N ALA A 94 -12.23 -5.74 4.47
CA ALA A 94 -13.35 -5.40 5.35
C ALA A 94 -13.76 -6.57 6.26
N TYR A 95 -13.66 -7.80 5.77
CA TYR A 95 -13.86 -8.99 6.60
C TYR A 95 -12.78 -9.12 7.68
N LEU A 96 -11.51 -9.04 7.28
CA LEU A 96 -10.37 -9.12 8.21
C LEU A 96 -10.42 -8.00 9.25
N TRP A 97 -10.77 -6.79 8.82
CA TRP A 97 -11.00 -5.66 9.71
C TRP A 97 -11.97 -6.00 10.84
N LYS A 98 -13.18 -6.47 10.48
CA LYS A 98 -14.21 -6.82 11.45
C LYS A 98 -13.77 -7.97 12.35
N ALA A 99 -13.14 -8.99 11.79
CA ALA A 99 -12.65 -10.13 12.57
C ALA A 99 -11.59 -9.70 13.60
N LEU A 100 -10.65 -8.84 13.21
CA LEU A 100 -9.60 -8.33 14.09
C LEU A 100 -10.14 -7.34 15.12
N ALA A 101 -11.01 -6.40 14.71
CA ALA A 101 -11.65 -5.44 15.61
C ALA A 101 -12.48 -6.15 16.70
N ALA A 102 -13.19 -7.22 16.34
CA ALA A 102 -13.94 -8.03 17.31
C ALA A 102 -13.05 -8.68 18.39
N VAL A 103 -11.80 -9.02 18.06
CA VAL A 103 -10.84 -9.57 19.03
C VAL A 103 -10.26 -8.49 19.95
N VAL A 104 -10.02 -7.28 19.43
CA VAL A 104 -9.56 -6.13 20.21
C VAL A 104 -10.63 -5.70 21.23
N GLY A 105 -11.91 -5.77 20.83
CA GLY A 105 -13.04 -5.46 21.70
C GLY A 105 -13.03 -3.99 22.15
N SER A 106 -13.32 -3.73 23.43
CA SER A 106 -13.32 -2.37 24.00
C SER A 106 -11.97 -1.91 24.54
N ARG A 107 -10.88 -2.68 24.31
CA ARG A 107 -9.54 -2.31 24.79
C ARG A 107 -8.97 -1.10 24.07
N ASP A 108 -9.42 -0.86 22.84
CA ASP A 108 -9.09 0.32 22.07
C ASP A 108 -10.38 1.01 21.60
N ALA A 109 -10.40 2.34 21.64
CA ALA A 109 -11.53 3.14 21.22
C ALA A 109 -11.54 3.36 19.71
N ARG A 110 -10.38 3.28 19.04
CA ARG A 110 -10.23 3.55 17.61
C ARG A 110 -9.32 2.53 16.97
N CYS A 111 -9.84 1.84 15.98
CA CYS A 111 -9.03 0.97 15.15
C CYS A 111 -8.69 1.77 13.88
N ARG A 112 -7.52 1.50 13.29
CA ARG A 112 -7.16 1.97 11.94
C ARG A 112 -6.78 0.83 11.02
N MET A 113 -7.30 0.84 9.79
CA MET A 113 -6.80 -0.03 8.72
C MET A 113 -6.18 0.81 7.63
N VAL A 114 -5.01 0.37 7.18
CA VAL A 114 -4.23 1.08 6.16
C VAL A 114 -4.00 0.13 4.99
N TRP A 115 -4.29 0.61 3.78
CA TRP A 115 -3.98 -0.10 2.55
C TRP A 115 -2.80 0.56 1.86
N TRP A 116 -1.84 -0.27 1.45
CA TRP A 116 -0.81 0.14 0.53
C TRP A 116 -1.38 0.29 -0.89
N VAL A 117 -1.08 1.41 -1.53
CA VAL A 117 -1.66 1.78 -2.81
C VAL A 117 -0.54 2.07 -3.82
N ASP A 118 -0.57 1.37 -4.96
CA ASP A 118 0.28 1.70 -6.10
C ASP A 118 -0.17 3.02 -6.75
N GLY A 119 0.69 4.03 -6.66
CA GLY A 119 0.47 5.37 -7.17
C GLY A 119 0.71 5.52 -8.68
N ARG A 120 1.39 4.57 -9.33
CA ARG A 120 1.76 4.68 -10.76
C ARG A 120 0.56 4.98 -11.63
N ARG A 121 -0.52 4.20 -11.48
CA ARG A 121 -1.73 4.40 -12.27
C ARG A 121 -2.31 5.79 -12.06
N ARG A 122 -2.43 6.24 -10.80
CA ARG A 122 -3.01 7.55 -10.43
C ARG A 122 -2.22 8.72 -11.01
N LEU A 123 -0.89 8.65 -10.99
CA LEU A 123 -0.02 9.67 -11.60
C LEU A 123 -0.12 9.68 -13.13
N THR A 124 -0.54 8.58 -13.75
CA THR A 124 -0.60 8.41 -15.21
C THR A 124 -1.96 8.67 -15.87
N LEU A 125 -3.02 8.90 -15.09
CA LEU A 125 -4.40 9.02 -15.59
C LEU A 125 -4.58 10.23 -16.52
N SER A 126 -4.02 11.38 -16.15
CA SER A 126 -4.18 12.65 -16.89
C SER A 126 -2.84 13.24 -17.34
N SER A 127 -1.80 12.42 -17.47
CA SER A 127 -0.44 12.88 -17.77
C SER A 127 0.07 12.40 -19.11
N SER A 128 1.23 12.94 -19.50
CA SER A 128 1.79 12.79 -20.82
C SER A 128 2.14 11.33 -21.16
N PRO A 129 2.14 10.94 -22.45
CA PRO A 129 2.54 9.60 -22.88
C PRO A 129 3.93 9.19 -22.37
N GLU A 130 4.84 10.15 -22.24
CA GLU A 130 6.22 9.95 -21.77
C GLU A 130 6.24 9.54 -20.30
N LEU A 131 5.50 10.25 -19.43
CA LEU A 131 5.40 9.88 -18.01
C LEU A 131 4.74 8.52 -17.84
N ARG A 132 3.70 8.22 -18.63
CA ARG A 132 3.08 6.90 -18.64
C ARG A 132 4.06 5.80 -19.03
N ALA A 133 4.89 6.05 -20.06
CA ALA A 133 5.93 5.12 -20.47
C ALA A 133 6.98 4.92 -19.38
N ALA A 134 7.46 6.01 -18.78
CA ALA A 134 8.43 5.99 -17.70
C ALA A 134 7.94 5.23 -16.48
N MET A 135 6.66 5.38 -16.10
CA MET A 135 6.07 4.72 -14.93
C MET A 135 5.84 3.21 -15.09
N ARG A 136 5.64 2.72 -16.32
CA ARG A 136 5.47 1.28 -16.58
C ARG A 136 6.66 0.45 -16.11
N SER A 137 7.87 0.99 -16.23
CA SER A 137 9.10 0.31 -15.85
C SER A 137 9.90 0.98 -14.73
N TYR A 138 9.31 1.97 -14.07
CA TYR A 138 9.98 2.71 -13.02
C TYR A 138 10.38 1.83 -11.82
N VAL A 139 11.67 1.88 -11.50
CA VAL A 139 12.29 1.20 -10.36
C VAL A 139 12.32 2.12 -9.16
N GLY A 140 11.45 1.82 -8.20
CA GLY A 140 11.36 2.51 -6.93
C GLY A 140 9.96 2.47 -6.35
N ASN A 141 9.81 3.10 -5.19
CA ASN A 141 8.51 3.24 -4.54
C ASN A 141 7.73 4.38 -5.19
N VAL A 142 6.55 4.05 -5.69
CA VAL A 142 5.54 5.01 -6.17
C VAL A 142 4.27 4.63 -5.45
N THR A 143 4.22 4.94 -4.18
CA THR A 143 3.28 4.34 -3.24
C THR A 143 2.69 5.41 -2.36
N THR A 144 1.43 5.24 -2.03
CA THR A 144 0.77 6.01 -0.98
C THR A 144 -0.09 5.05 -0.16
N PHE A 145 -0.73 5.58 0.88
CA PHE A 145 -1.65 4.82 1.71
C PHE A 145 -3.05 5.38 1.58
N ALA A 146 -4.04 4.50 1.70
CA ALA A 146 -5.40 4.87 2.03
C ALA A 146 -5.67 4.39 3.44
N GLU A 147 -6.29 5.23 4.25
CA GLU A 147 -6.66 4.87 5.62
C GLU A 147 -8.17 4.85 5.81
N HIS A 148 -8.60 3.99 6.72
CA HIS A 148 -9.95 3.98 7.25
C HIS A 148 -9.89 3.88 8.77
N VAL A 149 -10.50 4.87 9.43
CA VAL A 149 -10.57 4.97 10.89
C VAL A 149 -12.01 4.71 11.32
N SER A 150 -12.20 3.82 12.29
CA SER A 150 -13.52 3.61 12.92
C SER A 150 -13.38 3.15 14.36
N ILE A 151 -14.50 3.15 15.08
CA ILE A 151 -14.57 2.59 16.44
C ILE A 151 -14.36 1.07 16.35
N CYS A 152 -13.58 0.50 17.26
CA CYS A 152 -13.33 -0.96 17.31
C CYS A 152 -14.57 -1.82 17.69
N ARG A 153 -15.78 -1.25 17.66
CA ARG A 153 -17.03 -1.97 17.94
C ARG A 153 -17.66 -2.40 16.61
N VAL A 154 -17.84 -3.71 16.44
CA VAL A 154 -18.48 -4.35 15.28
C VAL A 154 -19.94 -4.61 15.57
#